data_AF-A0A3M2AQJ5-F1
#
_entry.id   AF-A0A3M2AQJ5-F1
#
_cell.length_a   1.000
_cell.length_b   1.000
_cell.length_c   1.000
_cell.angle_alpha   90.00
_cell.angle_beta   90.00
_cell.angle_gamma   90.00
#
_symmetry.space_group_name_H-M   'P 1'
#
loop_
_entity.id
_entity.type
_entity.pdbx_description
1 polymer ?
#
loop_
_entity_poly.entity_id
_entity_poly.type
_entity_poly.pdbx_seq_one_letter_code
_entity_poly.pdbx_strand_id
1 'polypeptide(L)'
;VVNQLIRSPGVFFEEKEERQKETTITRVLYRASIIPDKGSRIEFELSSTTDILSCRVDKRKVGGTFVLRAFGLETAYDILKPFYPDTKALFFQEGAFFDRHTGEEYTLQDLENHYLFALLRYRAKIEERGSEEEIIEERYIEELEELERLVKDERIKIELLCALPRESAVKSPYGKVMVETLIAETSPREPDKKSPLKIYARFTIRDFALVDIYKKLRAVEPMVMEVEHLVSRARSHFDLYFKDLTRYDLSRVGRVKLNAKVHIPPKELKPADVDLLENLPPLALAEDIENFKAGTLITKELLKEVFKVRDRVRVKDYTEEHARFLSTLDLINTVKYLIDLRYGREKKDDIAYLGNRRIRAVGELLENQARVGIARMEKFFRDRCTVVNPDDPNLKPQDLLNPRYLTSSIYEFLKGGTLSQYLDNANPLSALTHKRRLSALGPGGLTRESAKFEIRDVHPSHYGRICPIETPEGQNIGLVTSLTVYAQTNEYGFIVTPYRRVEKGKATDVVEYLAAYEEENFVIAQYTPASEEGLLLSDRVYARYKNDIQIVRPEQVHYMDVSPRQVISVSASLIPFLEHDDANRALMG
;
A
#
# COMPACT_ATOMS: atom_id res chain seq x y z
N VAL A 1 -25.15 8.23 -13.88
CA VAL A 1 -24.02 8.13 -12.92
C VAL A 1 -22.73 8.30 -13.70
N VAL A 2 -21.93 9.31 -13.34
CA VAL A 2 -20.65 9.64 -13.98
C VAL A 2 -19.55 8.73 -13.42
N ASN A 3 -18.59 8.32 -14.26
CA ASN A 3 -17.45 7.53 -13.85
C ASN A 3 -16.53 8.35 -12.93
N GLN A 4 -16.01 7.74 -11.86
CA GLN A 4 -15.18 8.44 -10.90
C GLN A 4 -13.70 8.12 -11.13
N LEU A 5 -12.85 9.15 -11.29
CA LEU A 5 -11.41 9.00 -11.35
C LEU A 5 -10.82 9.20 -9.96
N ILE A 6 -10.27 8.16 -9.35
CA ILE A 6 -9.72 8.21 -8.00
C ILE A 6 -8.26 7.77 -7.97
N ARG A 7 -7.56 8.09 -6.88
CA ARG A 7 -6.27 7.47 -6.59
C ARG A 7 -6.50 5.96 -6.39
N SER A 8 -5.71 5.16 -7.09
CA SER A 8 -5.75 3.70 -6.95
C SER A 8 -5.32 3.27 -5.54
N PRO A 9 -5.88 2.18 -4.98
CA PRO A 9 -5.34 1.57 -3.77
C PRO A 9 -3.89 1.11 -3.97
N GLY A 10 -3.09 1.08 -2.92
CA GLY A 10 -1.68 0.66 -2.97
C GLY A 10 -0.78 1.47 -2.05
N VAL A 11 0.52 1.39 -2.29
CA VAL A 11 1.55 2.16 -1.57
C VAL A 11 2.02 3.35 -2.40
N PHE A 12 2.27 4.47 -1.72
CA PHE A 12 2.73 5.70 -2.34
C PHE A 12 3.81 6.39 -1.53
N PHE A 13 4.78 6.97 -2.21
CA PHE A 13 5.91 7.65 -1.60
C PHE A 13 5.93 9.12 -1.98
N GLU A 14 5.91 9.97 -0.97
CA GLU A 14 5.81 11.41 -1.12
C GLU A 14 6.96 12.09 -0.38
N GLU A 15 7.43 13.20 -0.95
CA GLU A 15 8.39 14.11 -0.34
C GLU A 15 7.68 15.45 -0.14
N LYS A 16 7.67 15.95 1.08
CA LYS A 16 6.98 17.17 1.46
C LYS A 16 7.91 18.10 2.22
N GLU A 17 8.04 19.33 1.74
CA GLU A 17 8.68 20.39 2.49
C GLU A 17 7.73 20.88 3.61
N GLU A 18 8.19 20.77 4.85
CA GLU A 18 7.54 21.39 6.00
C GLU A 18 8.32 22.63 6.43
N ARG A 19 7.69 23.80 6.27
CA ARG A 19 8.13 25.03 6.91
C ARG A 19 7.58 25.04 8.33
N GLN A 20 8.45 25.01 9.33
CA GLN A 20 8.00 25.29 10.69
C GLN A 20 7.51 26.74 10.76
N LYS A 21 6.38 26.95 11.45
CA LYS A 21 5.75 28.28 11.54
C LYS A 21 6.64 29.33 12.24
N GLU A 22 7.67 28.89 12.98
CA GLU A 22 8.51 29.73 13.84
C GLU A 22 9.98 29.81 13.40
N THR A 23 10.46 28.92 12.52
CA THR A 23 11.87 28.91 12.08
C THR A 23 11.99 28.90 10.56
N THR A 24 13.04 29.53 10.03
CA THR A 24 13.38 29.55 8.59
C THR A 24 13.89 28.21 8.06
N ILE A 25 13.99 27.19 8.93
CA ILE A 25 14.53 25.88 8.58
C ILE A 25 13.43 25.10 7.84
N THR A 26 13.63 24.92 6.53
CA THR A 26 12.85 23.99 5.73
C THR A 26 13.29 22.56 6.03
N ARG A 27 12.39 21.78 6.63
CA ARG A 27 12.61 20.36 6.90
C ARG A 27 11.89 19.55 5.83
N VAL A 28 12.59 18.62 5.20
CA VAL A 28 11.95 17.66 4.29
C VAL A 28 11.41 16.48 5.09
N LEU A 29 10.14 16.15 4.86
CA LEU A 29 9.45 14.98 5.39
C LEU A 29 9.19 14.01 4.24
N TYR A 30 9.71 12.80 4.38
CA TYR A 30 9.46 11.67 3.50
C TYR A 30 8.32 10.85 4.10
N ARG A 31 7.36 10.44 3.26
CA ARG A 31 6.19 9.69 3.71
C ARG A 31 5.92 8.51 2.78
N ALA A 32 5.72 7.33 3.37
CA ALA A 32 5.16 6.18 2.69
C ALA A 32 3.72 5.95 3.16
N SER A 33 2.76 6.01 2.25
CA SER A 33 1.32 5.91 2.54
C SER A 33 0.75 4.65 1.91
N ILE A 34 0.34 3.70 2.74
CA ILE A 34 -0.40 2.50 2.32
C ILE A 34 -1.89 2.84 2.40
N ILE A 35 -2.53 2.93 1.24
CA ILE A 35 -3.92 3.34 1.05
C ILE A 35 -4.72 2.13 0.58
N PRO A 36 -5.56 1.52 1.44
CA PRO A 36 -6.45 0.45 1.01
C PRO A 36 -7.63 1.01 0.21
N ASP A 37 -8.33 0.12 -0.50
CA ASP A 37 -9.60 0.48 -1.17
C ASP A 37 -10.68 0.80 -0.13
N LYS A 38 -10.66 0.04 0.96
CA LYS A 38 -11.51 0.21 2.13
C LYS A 38 -10.70 0.00 3.41
N GLY A 39 -10.91 0.86 4.40
CA GLY A 39 -10.31 0.71 5.73
C GLY A 39 -9.29 1.80 6.06
N SER A 40 -8.52 1.55 7.10
CA SER A 40 -7.60 2.54 7.68
C SER A 40 -6.29 2.64 6.92
N ARG A 41 -5.74 3.85 6.83
CA ARG A 41 -4.44 4.10 6.21
C ARG A 41 -3.31 3.88 7.22
N ILE A 42 -2.19 3.37 6.72
CA ILE A 42 -0.92 3.30 7.45
C ILE A 42 0.05 4.24 6.72
N GLU A 43 0.57 5.25 7.42
CA GLU A 43 1.49 6.23 6.86
C GLU A 43 2.77 6.27 7.69
N PHE A 44 3.88 5.75 7.15
CA PHE A 44 5.19 5.90 7.75
C PHE A 44 5.78 7.26 7.38
N GLU A 45 6.38 7.94 8.36
CA GLU A 45 6.96 9.26 8.22
C GLU A 45 8.40 9.25 8.73
N LEU A 46 9.32 9.70 7.88
CA LEU A 46 10.73 9.88 8.19
C LEU A 46 11.14 11.28 7.78
N SER A 47 12.02 11.91 8.56
CA SER A 47 12.47 13.25 8.22
C SER A 47 13.93 13.28 7.80
N SER A 48 14.26 14.22 6.92
CA SER A 48 15.64 14.60 6.58
C SER A 48 16.55 14.78 7.79
N THR A 49 16.09 15.38 8.90
CA THR A 49 16.96 15.77 10.02
C THR A 49 17.02 14.78 11.18
N THR A 50 16.18 13.75 11.21
CA THR A 50 16.15 12.79 12.32
C THR A 50 15.98 11.37 11.79
N ASP A 51 16.71 10.44 12.38
CA ASP A 51 16.65 9.01 12.04
C ASP A 51 15.53 8.26 12.78
N ILE A 52 14.50 8.98 13.24
CA ILE A 52 13.37 8.39 13.96
C ILE A 52 12.20 8.18 13.00
N LEU A 53 11.86 6.93 12.78
CA LEU A 53 10.67 6.51 12.06
C LEU A 53 9.44 6.70 12.95
N SER A 54 8.44 7.41 12.44
CA SER A 54 7.13 7.48 13.07
C SER A 54 6.07 6.93 12.13
N CYS A 55 4.91 6.55 12.67
CA CYS A 55 3.81 6.08 11.85
C CYS A 55 2.52 6.81 12.21
N ARG A 56 1.59 6.91 11.27
CA ARG A 56 0.20 7.30 11.53
C ARG A 56 -0.73 6.17 11.14
N VAL A 57 -1.62 5.83 12.07
CA VAL A 57 -2.75 4.93 11.80
C VAL A 57 -4.01 5.78 11.84
N ASP A 58 -4.71 5.85 10.71
CA ASP A 58 -5.89 6.73 10.52
C ASP A 58 -5.66 8.16 11.06
N LYS A 59 -4.55 8.79 10.63
CA LYS A 59 -4.08 10.14 11.01
C LYS A 59 -3.59 10.30 12.45
N ARG A 60 -3.68 9.28 13.31
CA ARG A 60 -3.15 9.31 14.69
C ARG A 60 -1.69 8.87 14.73
N LYS A 61 -0.81 9.71 15.29
CA LYS A 61 0.64 9.44 15.37
C LYS A 61 0.95 8.38 16.44
N VAL A 62 1.66 7.34 16.04
CA VAL A 62 2.12 6.21 16.83
C VAL A 62 3.63 5.99 16.61
N GLY A 63 4.27 5.18 17.45
CA GLY A 63 5.66 4.76 17.25
C GLY A 63 5.82 4.00 15.93
N GLY A 64 6.96 4.19 15.26
CA GLY A 64 7.23 3.52 13.98
C GLY A 64 7.29 2.01 14.16
N THR A 65 7.99 1.54 15.19
CA THR A 65 8.14 0.09 15.44
C THR A 65 6.90 -0.52 16.08
N PHE A 66 6.04 0.28 16.72
CA PHE A 66 4.80 -0.23 17.33
C PHE A 66 3.84 -0.80 16.29
N VAL A 67 3.77 -0.20 15.10
CA VAL A 67 2.98 -0.78 14.00
C VAL A 67 3.60 -2.09 13.53
N LEU A 68 4.93 -2.15 13.39
CA LEU A 68 5.62 -3.39 13.03
C LEU A 68 5.35 -4.52 14.05
N ARG A 69 5.39 -4.20 15.35
CA ARG A 69 5.06 -5.12 16.46
C ARG A 69 3.62 -5.58 16.41
N ALA A 70 2.67 -4.67 16.16
CA ALA A 70 1.26 -5.00 16.01
C ALA A 70 1.00 -6.02 14.88
N PHE A 71 1.80 -5.95 13.81
CA PHE A 71 1.80 -6.87 12.66
C PHE A 71 2.74 -8.08 12.83
N GLY A 72 3.32 -8.31 14.01
CA GLY A 72 3.98 -9.57 14.37
C GLY A 72 5.50 -9.54 14.52
N LEU A 73 6.18 -8.41 14.28
CA LEU A 73 7.62 -8.28 14.61
C LEU A 73 7.77 -7.91 16.08
N GLU A 74 7.68 -8.91 16.96
CA GLU A 74 7.47 -8.68 18.39
C GLU A 74 8.65 -8.01 19.09
N THR A 75 9.88 -8.42 18.77
CA THR A 75 11.11 -8.00 19.44
C THR A 75 11.98 -7.09 18.57
N ALA A 76 12.94 -6.40 19.18
CA ALA A 76 13.98 -5.65 18.50
C ALA A 76 14.74 -6.53 17.48
N TYR A 77 14.97 -7.81 17.80
CA TYR A 77 15.58 -8.76 16.86
C TYR A 77 14.71 -8.95 15.61
N ASP A 78 13.42 -9.22 15.78
CA ASP A 78 12.49 -9.43 14.65
C ASP A 78 12.39 -8.19 13.75
N ILE A 79 12.54 -7.01 14.34
CA ILE A 79 12.49 -5.72 13.64
C ILE A 79 13.82 -5.39 12.95
N LEU A 80 14.98 -5.68 13.58
CA LEU A 80 16.30 -5.35 13.04
C LEU A 80 16.79 -6.35 12.01
N LYS A 81 16.53 -7.66 12.19
CA LYS A 81 17.02 -8.73 11.31
C LYS A 81 16.70 -8.51 9.81
N PRO A 82 15.51 -8.04 9.41
CA PRO A 82 15.20 -7.78 8.01
C PRO A 82 15.99 -6.60 7.39
N PHE A 83 16.50 -5.68 8.19
CA PHE A 83 17.26 -4.49 7.75
C PHE A 83 18.78 -4.69 7.91
N TYR A 84 19.19 -5.47 8.90
CA TYR A 84 20.59 -5.74 9.21
C TYR A 84 20.79 -7.25 9.36
N PRO A 85 21.22 -7.95 8.28
CA PRO A 85 21.36 -9.40 8.27
C PRO A 85 22.28 -9.95 9.38
N ASP A 86 23.27 -9.16 9.81
CA ASP A 86 24.21 -9.53 10.88
C ASP A 86 23.62 -9.48 12.29
N THR A 87 22.36 -9.04 12.45
CA THR A 87 21.68 -9.02 13.76
C THR A 87 21.59 -10.44 14.32
N LYS A 88 21.97 -10.58 15.59
CA LYS A 88 22.00 -11.83 16.35
C LYS A 88 20.93 -11.85 17.44
N ALA A 89 20.39 -13.04 17.68
CA ALA A 89 19.44 -13.32 18.75
C ALA A 89 20.16 -14.18 19.79
N LEU A 90 20.55 -13.57 20.90
CA LEU A 90 21.38 -14.20 21.92
C LEU A 90 20.54 -14.60 23.14
N PHE A 91 20.77 -15.78 23.68
CA PHE A 91 20.21 -16.23 24.96
C PHE A 91 21.30 -16.41 26.00
N PHE A 92 21.00 -16.08 27.26
CA PHE A 92 21.97 -16.21 28.34
C PHE A 92 21.85 -17.59 29.01
N GLN A 93 22.94 -18.34 29.04
CA GLN A 93 23.03 -19.63 29.72
C GLN A 93 24.42 -19.83 30.32
N GLU A 94 24.51 -20.37 31.54
CA GLU A 94 25.77 -20.82 32.15
C GLU A 94 26.92 -19.79 32.16
N GLY A 95 26.59 -18.49 32.20
CA GLY A 95 27.58 -17.40 32.29
C GLY A 95 27.98 -16.77 30.95
N ALA A 96 27.47 -17.27 29.81
CA ALA A 96 27.74 -16.74 28.49
C ALA A 96 26.46 -16.52 27.66
N PHE A 97 26.59 -15.77 26.57
CA PHE A 97 25.53 -15.59 25.58
C PHE A 97 25.74 -16.54 24.41
N PHE A 98 24.67 -17.14 23.91
CA PHE A 98 24.72 -18.06 22.77
C PHE A 98 23.79 -17.60 21.67
N ASP A 99 24.22 -17.64 20.42
CA ASP A 99 23.35 -17.34 19.29
C ASP A 99 22.32 -18.44 19.07
N ARG A 100 21.05 -18.05 18.95
CA ARG A 100 19.91 -18.95 18.77
C ARG A 100 19.97 -19.84 17.53
N HIS A 101 20.68 -19.42 16.49
CA HIS A 101 20.74 -20.10 15.19
C HIS A 101 22.07 -20.81 14.98
N THR A 102 23.20 -20.17 15.32
CA THR A 102 24.53 -20.77 15.11
C THR A 102 25.05 -21.54 16.31
N GLY A 103 24.54 -21.25 17.53
CA GLY A 103 25.06 -21.82 18.77
C GLY A 103 26.43 -21.26 19.18
N GLU A 104 26.94 -20.24 18.48
CA GLU A 104 28.20 -19.58 18.80
C GLU A 104 28.11 -18.89 20.16
N GLU A 105 29.17 -19.02 20.95
CA GLU A 105 29.31 -18.36 22.25
C GLU A 105 29.84 -16.93 22.08
N TYR A 106 29.27 -16.02 22.86
CA TYR A 106 29.65 -14.61 22.93
C TYR A 106 29.87 -14.23 24.40
N THR A 107 31.05 -13.70 24.69
CA THR A 107 31.36 -13.09 25.97
C THR A 107 30.84 -11.65 26.01
N LEU A 108 30.80 -11.03 27.19
CA LEU A 108 30.46 -9.60 27.31
C LEU A 108 31.40 -8.71 26.49
N GLN A 109 32.68 -9.06 26.39
CA GLN A 109 33.67 -8.29 25.64
C GLN A 109 33.39 -8.30 24.13
N ASP A 110 32.90 -9.42 23.60
CA ASP A 110 32.50 -9.53 22.20
C ASP A 110 31.34 -8.59 21.85
N LEU A 111 30.55 -8.18 22.85
CA LEU A 111 29.37 -7.34 22.71
C LEU A 111 29.63 -5.83 22.85
N GLU A 112 30.86 -5.41 23.17
CA GLU A 112 31.21 -4.00 23.40
C GLU A 112 30.85 -3.09 22.20
N ASN A 113 31.09 -3.56 20.97
CA ASN A 113 30.83 -2.79 19.75
C ASN A 113 29.46 -3.09 19.10
N HIS A 114 28.46 -3.43 19.91
CA HIS A 114 27.10 -3.72 19.46
C HIS A 114 26.10 -2.67 19.93
N TYR A 115 25.00 -2.55 19.19
CA TYR A 115 23.74 -2.04 19.71
C TYR A 115 23.01 -3.21 20.37
N LEU A 116 22.63 -3.03 21.63
CA LEU A 116 22.10 -4.08 22.49
C LEU A 116 20.68 -3.75 22.93
N PHE A 117 19.75 -4.66 22.69
CA PHE A 117 18.37 -4.56 23.17
C PHE A 117 18.02 -5.82 23.95
N ALA A 118 17.77 -5.68 25.23
CA ALA A 118 17.48 -6.79 26.12
C ALA A 118 15.97 -6.89 26.40
N LEU A 119 15.40 -8.07 26.18
CA LEU A 119 14.08 -8.45 26.67
C LEU A 119 14.25 -9.05 28.07
N LEU A 120 13.86 -8.27 29.07
CA LEU A 120 14.00 -8.58 30.48
C LEU A 120 12.67 -9.09 31.04
N ARG A 121 12.72 -10.10 31.89
CA ARG A 121 11.59 -10.57 32.71
C ARG A 121 11.97 -10.51 34.18
N TYR A 122 11.17 -9.83 34.99
CA TYR A 122 11.43 -9.69 36.43
C TYR A 122 10.14 -9.45 37.22
N ARG A 123 10.18 -9.63 38.54
CA ARG A 123 9.07 -9.31 39.44
C ARG A 123 9.15 -7.88 39.95
N ALA A 124 8.04 -7.16 39.92
CA ALA A 124 7.94 -5.85 40.57
C ALA A 124 6.63 -5.66 41.32
N LYS A 125 6.69 -4.86 42.38
CA LYS A 125 5.50 -4.38 43.10
C LYS A 125 4.84 -3.27 42.30
N ILE A 126 3.53 -3.38 42.10
CA ILE A 126 2.72 -2.35 41.44
C ILE A 126 2.06 -1.50 42.51
N GLU A 127 2.31 -0.19 42.46
CA GLU A 127 1.81 0.78 43.44
C GLU A 127 0.28 0.77 43.59
N GLU A 128 -0.47 0.40 42.53
CA GLU A 128 -1.94 0.40 42.53
C GLU A 128 -2.60 -0.81 43.21
N ARG A 129 -1.92 -1.95 43.34
CA ARG A 129 -2.52 -3.20 43.87
C ARG A 129 -1.77 -3.85 45.02
N GLY A 130 -0.53 -3.44 45.29
CA GLY A 130 0.29 -4.05 46.35
C GLY A 130 0.70 -5.51 46.09
N SER A 131 0.32 -6.10 44.94
CA SER A 131 0.75 -7.44 44.50
C SER A 131 2.06 -7.38 43.72
N GLU A 132 2.90 -8.40 43.90
CA GLU A 132 4.04 -8.65 43.01
C GLU A 132 3.56 -9.35 41.75
N GLU A 133 3.89 -8.78 40.60
CA GLU A 133 3.56 -9.33 39.29
C GLU A 133 4.84 -9.45 38.47
N GLU A 134 4.87 -10.45 37.58
CA GLU A 134 5.94 -10.57 36.60
C GLU A 134 5.71 -9.59 35.45
N ILE A 135 6.76 -8.89 35.07
CA ILE A 135 6.79 -7.88 34.01
C ILE A 135 7.80 -8.33 32.96
N ILE A 136 7.43 -8.14 31.70
CA ILE A 136 8.38 -8.13 30.58
C ILE A 136 8.66 -6.69 30.17
N GLU A 137 9.92 -6.40 29.88
CA GLU A 137 10.42 -5.08 29.49
C GLU A 137 11.45 -5.24 28.38
N GLU A 138 11.28 -4.55 27.26
CA GLU A 138 12.36 -4.44 26.27
C GLU A 138 13.09 -3.11 26.45
N ARG A 139 14.40 -3.19 26.64
CA ARG A 139 15.25 -2.05 26.98
C ARG A 139 16.46 -1.97 26.06
N TYR A 140 16.77 -0.77 25.60
CA TYR A 140 18.08 -0.48 25.00
C TYR A 140 19.15 -0.38 26.09
N ILE A 141 20.24 -1.13 25.91
CA ILE A 141 21.38 -1.13 26.81
C ILE A 141 22.44 -0.20 26.23
N GLU A 142 22.66 0.93 26.89
CA GLU A 142 23.57 1.97 26.41
C GLU A 142 25.04 1.61 26.65
N GLU A 143 25.34 1.10 27.84
CA GLU A 143 26.68 0.76 28.31
C GLU A 143 26.77 -0.71 28.73
N LEU A 144 27.92 -1.35 28.48
CA LEU A 144 28.11 -2.78 28.73
C LEU A 144 28.04 -3.11 30.23
N GLU A 145 28.42 -2.17 31.10
CA GLU A 145 28.30 -2.31 32.56
C GLU A 145 26.84 -2.47 33.00
N GLU A 146 25.87 -1.89 32.28
CA GLU A 146 24.45 -2.12 32.56
C GLU A 146 24.10 -3.58 32.26
N LEU A 147 24.54 -4.14 31.14
CA LEU A 147 24.33 -5.55 30.82
C LEU A 147 24.97 -6.46 31.88
N GLU A 148 26.19 -6.16 32.30
CA GLU A 148 26.89 -6.93 33.33
C GLU A 148 26.13 -6.92 34.66
N ARG A 149 25.57 -5.77 35.06
CA ARG A 149 24.72 -5.65 36.25
C ARG A 149 23.43 -6.46 36.12
N LEU A 150 22.79 -6.44 34.95
CA LEU A 150 21.56 -7.19 34.68
C LEU A 150 21.79 -8.70 34.71
N VAL A 151 22.92 -9.16 34.15
CA VAL A 151 23.33 -10.57 34.16
C VAL A 151 23.59 -11.08 35.58
N LYS A 152 24.17 -10.24 36.45
CA LYS A 152 24.46 -10.58 37.86
C LYS A 152 23.23 -10.55 38.77
N ASP A 153 22.14 -9.91 38.37
CA ASP A 153 20.93 -9.81 39.18
C ASP A 153 20.03 -11.03 38.98
N GLU A 154 20.07 -11.99 39.91
CA GLU A 154 19.26 -13.22 39.87
C GLU A 154 17.74 -12.97 39.83
N ARG A 155 17.28 -11.76 40.15
CA ARG A 155 15.85 -11.39 40.09
C ARG A 155 15.39 -11.03 38.68
N ILE A 156 16.34 -10.83 37.76
CA ILE A 156 16.10 -10.45 36.37
C ILE A 156 16.54 -11.59 35.46
N LYS A 157 15.61 -12.05 34.63
CA LYS A 157 15.90 -13.01 33.57
C LYS A 157 15.99 -12.28 32.24
N ILE A 158 17.12 -12.40 31.55
CA ILE A 158 17.25 -11.94 30.16
C ILE A 158 16.69 -13.05 29.26
N GLU A 159 15.50 -12.85 28.70
CA GLU A 159 14.86 -13.83 27.82
C GLU A 159 15.47 -13.83 26.41
N LEU A 160 15.88 -12.65 25.93
CA LEU A 160 16.51 -12.47 24.64
C LEU A 160 17.38 -11.21 24.69
N LEU A 161 18.59 -11.30 24.15
CA LEU A 161 19.44 -10.16 23.87
C LEU A 161 19.62 -10.04 22.35
N CYS A 162 19.07 -8.98 21.77
CA CYS A 162 19.31 -8.62 20.38
C CYS A 162 20.62 -7.85 20.29
N ALA A 163 21.58 -8.37 19.52
CA ALA A 163 22.87 -7.73 19.30
C ALA A 163 23.08 -7.41 17.81
N LEU A 164 23.33 -6.15 17.51
CA LEU A 164 23.64 -5.67 16.15
C LEU A 164 25.02 -5.00 16.15
N PRO A 165 26.02 -5.53 15.41
CA PRO A 165 27.31 -4.85 15.29
C PRO A 165 27.14 -3.40 14.81
N ARG A 166 27.77 -2.44 15.49
CA ARG A 166 27.68 -1.00 15.15
C ARG A 166 28.18 -0.74 13.73
N GLU A 167 29.21 -1.47 13.30
CA GLU A 167 29.75 -1.38 11.94
C GLU A 167 28.73 -1.82 10.88
N SER A 168 27.99 -2.91 11.12
CA SER A 168 26.94 -3.40 10.21
C SER A 168 25.80 -2.39 10.05
N ALA A 169 25.43 -1.68 11.12
CA ALA A 169 24.43 -0.61 11.03
C ALA A 169 24.88 0.56 10.15
N VAL A 170 26.17 0.93 10.20
CA VAL A 170 26.75 2.01 9.38
C VAL A 170 26.91 1.59 7.92
N LYS A 171 27.33 0.35 7.67
CA LYS A 171 27.51 -0.19 6.31
C LYS A 171 26.18 -0.53 5.63
N SER A 172 25.12 -0.76 6.39
CA SER A 172 23.81 -1.09 5.85
C SER A 172 23.27 0.03 4.97
N PRO A 173 22.62 -0.29 3.84
CA PRO A 173 21.96 0.73 3.03
C PRO A 173 20.94 1.52 3.86
N TYR A 174 20.31 0.90 4.86
CA TYR A 174 19.25 1.53 5.64
C TYR A 174 19.76 2.47 6.76
N GLY A 175 21.09 2.61 6.90
CA GLY A 175 21.72 3.45 7.92
C GLY A 175 21.25 3.09 9.33
N LYS A 176 21.18 4.07 10.23
CA LYS A 176 20.79 3.85 11.64
C LYS A 176 19.30 4.04 11.92
N VAL A 177 18.46 4.22 10.89
CA VAL A 177 17.05 4.62 11.08
C VAL A 177 16.28 3.68 12.01
N MET A 178 16.32 2.38 11.78
CA MET A 178 15.58 1.44 12.62
C MET A 178 16.19 1.31 14.03
N VAL A 179 17.52 1.45 14.14
CA VAL A 179 18.24 1.42 15.41
C VAL A 179 17.88 2.64 16.27
N GLU A 180 18.01 3.85 15.74
CA GLU A 180 17.67 5.10 16.43
C GLU A 180 16.19 5.16 16.82
N THR A 181 15.32 4.60 15.98
CA THR A 181 13.89 4.47 16.31
C THR A 181 13.68 3.56 17.52
N LEU A 182 14.33 2.39 17.54
CA LEU A 182 14.23 1.47 18.69
C LEU A 182 14.84 2.06 19.94
N ILE A 183 15.99 2.74 19.86
CA ILE A 183 16.60 3.46 20.98
C ILE A 183 15.59 4.47 21.53
N ALA A 184 15.03 5.33 20.69
CA ALA A 184 14.06 6.34 21.13
C ALA A 184 12.78 5.74 21.78
N GLU A 185 12.40 4.52 21.39
CA GLU A 185 11.21 3.82 21.91
C GLU A 185 11.49 2.92 23.13
N THR A 186 12.73 2.52 23.37
CA THR A 186 13.11 1.54 24.43
C THR A 186 14.10 2.08 25.46
N SER A 187 14.72 3.24 25.22
CA SER A 187 15.60 3.88 26.19
C SER A 187 14.83 4.35 27.42
N PRO A 188 15.37 4.15 28.63
CA PRO A 188 14.93 4.83 29.84
C PRO A 188 14.89 6.34 29.63
N ARG A 189 13.81 7.01 30.07
CA ARG A 189 13.70 8.48 29.98
C ARG A 189 14.38 9.21 31.14
N GLU A 190 14.74 8.49 32.20
CA GLU A 190 15.47 8.99 33.37
C GLU A 190 16.47 7.92 33.85
N PRO A 191 17.59 8.30 34.48
CA PRO A 191 18.71 7.39 34.81
C PRO A 191 18.34 6.20 35.71
N ASP A 192 17.29 6.33 36.52
CA ASP A 192 16.80 5.28 37.43
C ASP A 192 15.50 4.59 36.95
N LYS A 193 15.04 4.89 35.72
CA LYS A 193 13.73 4.43 35.23
C LYS A 193 13.81 3.24 34.29
N LYS A 194 12.72 2.48 34.28
CA LYS A 194 12.44 1.37 33.35
C LYS A 194 12.10 1.92 31.97
N SER A 195 12.35 1.13 30.93
CA SER A 195 11.89 1.39 29.57
C SER A 195 10.37 1.66 29.56
N PRO A 196 9.89 2.55 28.69
CA PRO A 196 8.45 2.75 28.49
C PRO A 196 7.78 1.49 27.91
N LEU A 197 8.53 0.59 27.25
CA LEU A 197 8.04 -0.64 26.64
C LEU A 197 8.00 -1.78 27.67
N LYS A 198 7.04 -1.72 28.61
CA LYS A 198 6.84 -2.73 29.66
C LYS A 198 5.38 -3.13 29.81
N ILE A 199 5.13 -4.41 30.03
CA ILE A 199 3.78 -4.99 30.24
C ILE A 199 3.88 -6.21 31.16
N TYR A 200 2.76 -6.65 31.75
CA TYR A 200 2.75 -7.90 32.53
C TYR A 200 3.17 -9.09 31.66
N ALA A 201 3.98 -9.98 32.23
CA ALA A 201 4.61 -11.11 31.55
C ALA A 201 3.63 -12.15 31.00
N ARG A 202 2.35 -12.10 31.42
CA ARG A 202 1.26 -12.87 30.83
C ARG A 202 0.82 -12.36 29.44
N PHE A 203 1.29 -11.19 29.04
CA PHE A 203 1.09 -10.58 27.72
C PHE A 203 2.40 -10.52 26.94
N THR A 204 2.29 -10.09 25.68
CA THR A 204 3.39 -9.96 24.72
C THR A 204 3.78 -8.50 24.52
N ILE A 205 4.97 -8.24 23.95
CA ILE A 205 5.35 -6.89 23.55
C ILE A 205 4.45 -6.38 22.42
N ARG A 206 3.95 -7.30 21.58
CA ARG A 206 2.90 -7.01 20.60
C ARG A 206 1.63 -6.47 21.26
N ASP A 207 1.21 -7.01 22.40
CA ASP A 207 0.03 -6.51 23.11
C ASP A 207 0.22 -5.09 23.62
N PHE A 208 1.42 -4.74 24.09
CA PHE A 208 1.74 -3.36 24.46
C PHE A 208 1.51 -2.42 23.28
N ALA A 209 2.05 -2.76 22.11
CA ALA A 209 1.91 -1.96 20.91
C ALA A 209 0.44 -1.83 20.46
N LEU A 210 -0.32 -2.92 20.52
CA LEU A 210 -1.76 -2.92 20.22
C LEU A 210 -2.53 -1.99 21.16
N VAL A 211 -2.21 -2.01 22.46
CA VAL A 211 -2.84 -1.12 23.45
C VAL A 211 -2.48 0.35 23.20
N ASP A 212 -1.23 0.68 22.88
CA ASP A 212 -0.84 2.06 22.55
C ASP A 212 -1.59 2.59 21.32
N ILE A 213 -1.64 1.78 20.25
CA ILE A 213 -2.40 2.11 19.04
C ILE A 213 -3.89 2.28 19.37
N TYR A 214 -4.47 1.35 20.13
CA TYR A 214 -5.89 1.41 20.53
C TYR A 214 -6.21 2.69 21.31
N LYS A 215 -5.41 3.05 22.31
CA LYS A 215 -5.59 4.26 23.12
C LYS A 215 -5.55 5.53 22.26
N LYS A 216 -4.66 5.59 21.27
CA LYS A 216 -4.53 6.75 20.37
C LYS A 216 -5.67 6.85 19.35
N LEU A 217 -6.18 5.72 18.87
CA LEU A 217 -7.36 5.67 18.00
C LEU A 217 -8.65 6.01 18.77
N ARG A 218 -8.76 5.56 20.03
CA ARG A 218 -9.96 5.68 20.88
C ARG A 218 -9.76 6.58 22.10
N ALA A 219 -9.11 7.73 21.92
CA ALA A 219 -8.75 8.63 23.02
C ALA A 219 -9.96 9.21 23.81
N VAL A 220 -11.18 9.14 23.25
CA VAL A 220 -12.41 9.69 23.86
C VAL A 220 -13.20 8.64 24.64
N GLU A 221 -12.91 7.35 24.44
CA GLU A 221 -13.63 6.29 25.16
C GLU A 221 -13.09 6.15 26.59
N PRO A 222 -13.96 6.01 27.60
CA PRO A 222 -13.52 5.78 28.98
C PRO A 222 -12.68 4.50 29.03
N MET A 223 -11.45 4.62 29.52
CA MET A 223 -10.54 3.49 29.56
C MET A 223 -11.02 2.47 30.61
N VAL A 224 -11.00 1.20 30.23
CA VAL A 224 -11.26 0.11 31.16
C VAL A 224 -10.11 0.08 32.18
N MET A 225 -10.44 0.03 33.46
CA MET A 225 -9.44 0.01 34.55
C MET A 225 -8.63 -1.30 34.55
N GLU A 226 -9.23 -2.41 34.13
CA GLU A 226 -8.58 -3.72 34.06
C GLU A 226 -7.76 -3.90 32.78
N VAL A 227 -6.46 -4.18 32.95
CA VAL A 227 -5.49 -4.35 31.85
C VAL A 227 -5.87 -5.52 30.92
N GLU A 228 -6.40 -6.62 31.46
CA GLU A 228 -6.81 -7.80 30.68
C GLU A 228 -7.90 -7.49 29.67
N HIS A 229 -8.94 -6.79 30.12
CA HIS A 229 -10.02 -6.36 29.24
C HIS A 229 -9.53 -5.35 28.21
N LEU A 230 -8.59 -4.47 28.58
CA LEU A 230 -8.01 -3.51 27.65
C LEU A 230 -7.21 -4.20 26.54
N VAL A 231 -6.35 -5.17 26.88
CA VAL A 231 -5.58 -5.96 25.89
C VAL A 231 -6.52 -6.75 24.99
N SER A 232 -7.52 -7.43 25.55
CA SER A 232 -8.51 -8.20 24.77
C SER A 232 -9.27 -7.31 23.78
N ARG A 233 -9.70 -6.11 24.20
CA ARG A 233 -10.32 -5.11 23.32
C ARG A 233 -9.36 -4.62 22.25
N ALA A 234 -8.11 -4.34 22.59
CA ALA A 234 -7.10 -3.89 21.64
C ALA A 234 -6.85 -4.93 20.54
N ARG A 235 -6.70 -6.22 20.91
CA ARG A 235 -6.58 -7.34 19.96
C ARG A 235 -7.78 -7.42 19.02
N SER A 236 -8.98 -7.48 19.59
CA SER A 236 -10.23 -7.60 18.84
C SER A 236 -10.44 -6.41 17.91
N HIS A 237 -10.15 -5.20 18.38
CA HIS A 237 -10.25 -3.99 17.58
C HIS A 237 -9.25 -4.02 16.42
N PHE A 238 -8.00 -4.43 16.64
CA PHE A 238 -6.99 -4.51 15.60
C PHE A 238 -7.34 -5.54 14.53
N ASP A 239 -7.78 -6.73 14.92
CA ASP A 239 -8.20 -7.77 13.97
C ASP A 239 -9.40 -7.30 13.14
N LEU A 240 -10.39 -6.63 13.75
CA LEU A 240 -11.48 -5.98 13.01
C LEU A 240 -11.00 -4.83 12.11
N TYR A 241 -9.93 -4.13 12.46
CA TYR A 241 -9.43 -2.98 11.71
C TYR A 241 -8.60 -3.37 10.48
N PHE A 242 -7.87 -4.49 10.55
CA PHE A 242 -6.87 -4.85 9.54
C PHE A 242 -6.99 -6.28 8.99
N LYS A 243 -7.79 -7.15 9.60
CA LYS A 243 -7.94 -8.57 9.21
C LYS A 243 -9.39 -8.98 8.95
N ASP A 244 -10.28 -8.02 8.76
CA ASP A 244 -11.69 -8.24 8.46
C ASP A 244 -12.00 -7.62 7.09
N LEU A 245 -12.35 -8.45 6.11
CA LEU A 245 -12.68 -8.02 4.73
C LEU A 245 -13.84 -7.04 4.67
N THR A 246 -14.73 -7.04 5.66
CA THR A 246 -15.84 -6.09 5.73
C THR A 246 -15.37 -4.69 6.11
N ARG A 247 -14.20 -4.54 6.75
CA ARG A 247 -13.67 -3.27 7.23
C ARG A 247 -12.38 -2.84 6.53
N TYR A 248 -11.55 -3.79 6.14
CA TYR A 248 -10.27 -3.59 5.48
C TYR A 248 -10.16 -4.43 4.22
N ASP A 249 -9.91 -3.77 3.09
CA ASP A 249 -9.67 -4.44 1.81
C ASP A 249 -8.64 -3.62 1.02
N LEU A 250 -7.47 -4.19 0.79
CA LEU A 250 -6.46 -3.59 -0.09
C LEU A 250 -6.91 -3.60 -1.55
N SER A 251 -7.90 -4.43 -1.91
CA SER A 251 -8.33 -4.81 -3.26
C SER A 251 -7.28 -5.56 -4.06
N ARG A 252 -7.73 -6.19 -5.17
CA ARG A 252 -6.83 -6.81 -6.15
C ARG A 252 -5.80 -5.80 -6.69
N VAL A 253 -6.24 -4.58 -6.98
CA VAL A 253 -5.38 -3.52 -7.52
C VAL A 253 -4.36 -3.06 -6.50
N GLY A 254 -4.77 -2.85 -5.25
CA GLY A 254 -3.82 -2.43 -4.22
C GLY A 254 -2.74 -3.48 -3.96
N ARG A 255 -3.09 -4.77 -4.00
CA ARG A 255 -2.13 -5.86 -3.88
C ARG A 255 -1.14 -5.88 -5.05
N VAL A 256 -1.63 -5.86 -6.30
CA VAL A 256 -0.76 -5.81 -7.50
C VAL A 256 0.17 -4.59 -7.46
N LYS A 257 -0.35 -3.40 -7.13
CA LYS A 257 0.47 -2.19 -7.03
C LYS A 257 1.52 -2.27 -5.93
N LEU A 258 1.15 -2.80 -4.76
CA LEU A 258 2.10 -2.97 -3.66
C LEU A 258 3.21 -3.95 -4.07
N ASN A 259 2.84 -5.09 -4.65
CA ASN A 259 3.80 -6.07 -5.14
C ASN A 259 4.74 -5.49 -6.20
N ALA A 260 4.20 -4.81 -7.21
CA ALA A 260 5.00 -4.18 -8.27
C ALA A 260 5.94 -3.08 -7.75
N LYS A 261 5.59 -2.40 -6.64
CA LYS A 261 6.34 -1.25 -6.14
C LYS A 261 7.41 -1.61 -5.11
N VAL A 262 7.10 -2.47 -4.13
CA VAL A 262 8.01 -2.75 -3.00
C VAL A 262 8.54 -4.18 -2.95
N HIS A 263 7.92 -5.13 -3.65
CA HIS A 263 8.36 -6.53 -3.66
C HIS A 263 9.10 -6.91 -4.93
N ILE A 264 8.64 -6.43 -6.08
CA ILE A 264 9.15 -6.74 -7.42
C ILE A 264 9.30 -8.27 -7.58
N PRO A 265 8.19 -9.04 -7.46
CA PRO A 265 8.27 -10.49 -7.47
C PRO A 265 8.79 -11.02 -8.81
N PRO A 266 9.51 -12.15 -8.82
CA PRO A 266 9.96 -12.77 -10.06
C PRO A 266 8.77 -13.27 -10.88
N LYS A 267 8.87 -13.20 -12.22
CA LYS A 267 7.84 -13.73 -13.13
C LYS A 267 7.89 -15.26 -13.28
N GLU A 268 9.04 -15.85 -12.97
CA GLU A 268 9.27 -17.30 -13.01
C GLU A 268 10.02 -17.73 -11.74
N LEU A 269 9.63 -18.87 -11.17
CA LEU A 269 10.32 -19.51 -10.05
C LEU A 269 11.10 -20.74 -10.52
N LYS A 270 12.25 -20.97 -9.88
CA LYS A 270 13.14 -22.13 -10.03
C LYS A 270 13.18 -22.95 -8.74
N PRO A 271 13.70 -24.19 -8.75
CA PRO A 271 13.81 -25.03 -7.55
C PRO A 271 14.56 -24.37 -6.38
N ALA A 272 15.58 -23.54 -6.66
CA ALA A 272 16.33 -22.82 -5.64
C ALA A 272 15.50 -21.73 -4.92
N ASP A 273 14.40 -21.27 -5.52
CA ASP A 273 13.57 -20.20 -4.98
C ASP A 273 12.56 -20.71 -3.93
N VAL A 274 12.45 -22.02 -3.72
CA VAL A 274 11.52 -22.64 -2.76
C VAL A 274 11.78 -22.16 -1.34
N ASP A 275 13.05 -22.01 -0.96
CA ASP A 275 13.45 -21.53 0.37
C ASP A 275 13.27 -20.01 0.51
N LEU A 276 13.25 -19.28 -0.61
CA LEU A 276 13.04 -17.83 -0.66
C LEU A 276 11.56 -17.45 -0.62
N LEU A 277 10.63 -18.42 -0.69
CA LEU A 277 9.19 -18.16 -0.73
C LEU A 277 8.68 -17.38 0.49
N GLU A 278 9.32 -17.53 1.67
CA GLU A 278 8.98 -16.78 2.88
C GLU A 278 9.28 -15.28 2.77
N ASN A 279 10.18 -14.89 1.87
CA ASN A 279 10.56 -13.51 1.59
C ASN A 279 9.83 -12.94 0.36
N LEU A 280 8.90 -13.68 -0.22
CA LEU A 280 8.10 -13.25 -1.36
C LEU A 280 6.66 -12.95 -0.93
N PRO A 281 5.98 -11.99 -1.60
CA PRO A 281 4.55 -11.82 -1.40
C PRO A 281 3.79 -13.07 -1.85
N PRO A 282 2.52 -13.25 -1.46
CA PRO A 282 1.69 -14.34 -1.95
C PRO A 282 1.62 -14.35 -3.49
N LEU A 283 2.01 -15.47 -4.11
CA LEU A 283 2.01 -15.68 -5.56
C LEU A 283 1.07 -16.81 -5.96
N ALA A 284 0.64 -16.80 -7.21
CA ALA A 284 -0.26 -17.79 -7.80
C ALA A 284 0.31 -18.37 -9.09
N LEU A 285 -0.09 -19.59 -9.45
CA LEU A 285 0.23 -20.19 -10.75
C LEU A 285 -0.32 -19.32 -11.88
N ALA A 286 0.51 -19.03 -12.88
CA ALA A 286 0.08 -18.23 -14.04
C ALA A 286 -0.70 -19.07 -15.07
N GLU A 287 -0.44 -20.38 -15.12
CA GLU A 287 -0.99 -21.32 -16.10
C GLU A 287 -1.37 -22.64 -15.44
N ASP A 288 -2.19 -23.44 -16.13
CA ASP A 288 -2.54 -24.79 -15.69
C ASP A 288 -1.32 -25.71 -15.81
N ILE A 289 -1.03 -26.47 -14.75
CA ILE A 289 0.06 -27.44 -14.71
C ILE A 289 -0.48 -28.74 -14.12
N GLU A 290 -0.64 -29.75 -14.98
CA GLU A 290 -1.20 -31.06 -14.63
C GLU A 290 -2.54 -30.95 -13.88
N ASN A 291 -2.55 -31.23 -12.58
CA ASN A 291 -3.73 -31.22 -11.72
C ASN A 291 -3.98 -29.85 -11.06
N PHE A 292 -3.05 -28.90 -11.20
CA PHE A 292 -3.14 -27.58 -10.60
C PHE A 292 -3.61 -26.55 -11.62
N LYS A 293 -4.61 -25.74 -11.24
CA LYS A 293 -5.19 -24.72 -12.10
C LYS A 293 -4.45 -23.39 -11.95
N ALA A 294 -4.49 -22.58 -13.01
CA ALA A 294 -4.06 -21.20 -12.98
C ALA A 294 -4.83 -20.43 -11.88
N GLY A 295 -4.09 -19.65 -11.08
CA GLY A 295 -4.64 -18.93 -9.93
C GLY A 295 -4.54 -19.68 -8.60
N THR A 296 -4.12 -20.94 -8.56
CA THR A 296 -3.83 -21.64 -7.31
C THR A 296 -2.66 -20.98 -6.57
N LEU A 297 -2.83 -20.75 -5.26
CA LEU A 297 -1.81 -20.18 -4.38
C LEU A 297 -0.55 -21.06 -4.38
N ILE A 298 0.60 -20.43 -4.51
CA ILE A 298 1.90 -21.09 -4.46
C ILE A 298 2.28 -21.36 -3.00
N THR A 299 2.40 -22.63 -2.65
CA THR A 299 2.94 -23.09 -1.36
C THR A 299 4.22 -23.90 -1.58
N LYS A 300 5.01 -24.11 -0.51
CA LYS A 300 6.23 -24.93 -0.58
C LYS A 300 5.92 -26.36 -1.03
N GLU A 301 4.79 -26.92 -0.59
CA GLU A 301 4.32 -28.25 -0.97
C GLU A 301 3.95 -28.31 -2.45
N LEU A 302 3.22 -27.31 -2.94
CA LEU A 302 2.84 -27.22 -4.35
C LEU A 302 4.08 -27.13 -5.24
N LEU A 303 5.05 -26.26 -4.89
CA LEU A 303 6.28 -26.13 -5.68
C LEU A 303 7.08 -27.43 -5.72
N LYS A 304 7.16 -28.17 -4.61
CA LYS A 304 7.85 -29.48 -4.57
C LYS A 304 7.24 -30.50 -5.51
N GLU A 305 5.92 -30.50 -5.69
CA GLU A 305 5.27 -31.39 -6.67
C GLU A 305 5.48 -30.90 -8.11
N VAL A 306 5.31 -29.60 -8.36
CA VAL A 306 5.45 -29.04 -9.72
C VAL A 306 6.89 -29.15 -10.24
N PHE A 307 7.90 -28.96 -9.38
CA PHE A 307 9.31 -29.06 -9.76
C PHE A 307 9.79 -30.51 -10.02
N LYS A 308 8.98 -31.54 -9.74
CA LYS A 308 9.25 -32.90 -10.22
C LYS A 308 9.03 -33.03 -11.74
N VAL A 309 8.23 -32.14 -12.31
CA VAL A 309 7.74 -32.22 -13.69
C VAL A 309 8.33 -31.11 -14.56
N ARG A 310 8.53 -29.90 -14.01
CA ARG A 310 9.06 -28.74 -14.74
C ARG A 310 10.20 -28.07 -13.99
N ASP A 311 11.20 -27.61 -14.71
CA ASP A 311 12.34 -26.88 -14.11
C ASP A 311 12.01 -25.41 -13.80
N ARG A 312 10.93 -24.88 -14.36
CA ARG A 312 10.49 -23.49 -14.19
C ARG A 312 8.98 -23.38 -14.12
N VAL A 313 8.50 -22.47 -13.29
CA VAL A 313 7.07 -22.22 -13.09
C VAL A 313 6.79 -20.74 -13.29
N ARG A 314 5.85 -20.41 -14.20
CA ARG A 314 5.37 -19.05 -14.38
C ARG A 314 4.40 -18.68 -13.27
N VAL A 315 4.58 -17.49 -12.70
CA VAL A 315 3.82 -17.02 -11.55
C VAL A 315 3.21 -15.66 -11.82
N LYS A 316 2.13 -15.35 -11.09
CA LYS A 316 1.47 -14.06 -11.06
C LYS A 316 1.13 -13.67 -9.63
N ASP A 317 0.74 -12.42 -9.41
CA ASP A 317 0.30 -11.97 -8.09
C ASP A 317 -0.94 -12.76 -7.62
N TYR A 318 -0.92 -13.25 -6.38
CA TYR A 318 -2.12 -13.79 -5.74
C TYR A 318 -2.91 -12.63 -5.12
N THR A 319 -4.17 -12.47 -5.51
CA THR A 319 -5.01 -11.32 -5.14
C THR A 319 -6.28 -11.70 -4.37
N GLU A 320 -6.35 -12.94 -3.90
CA GLU A 320 -7.53 -13.47 -3.22
C GLU A 320 -7.32 -13.63 -1.72
N GLU A 321 -8.42 -13.77 -0.99
CA GLU A 321 -8.46 -14.08 0.44
C GLU A 321 -7.53 -13.20 1.29
N HIS A 322 -6.58 -13.82 1.99
CA HIS A 322 -5.65 -13.21 2.92
C HIS A 322 -4.67 -12.24 2.24
N ALA A 323 -4.43 -12.35 0.93
CA ALA A 323 -3.59 -11.39 0.21
C ALA A 323 -4.23 -10.00 0.12
N ARG A 324 -5.53 -9.86 0.40
CA ARG A 324 -6.20 -8.55 0.49
C ARG A 324 -5.95 -7.82 1.81
N PHE A 325 -5.28 -8.47 2.78
CA PHE A 325 -4.80 -7.84 4.00
C PHE A 325 -3.32 -7.46 3.88
N LEU A 326 -2.86 -6.57 4.75
CA LEU A 326 -1.44 -6.25 4.86
C LEU A 326 -0.69 -7.35 5.63
N SER A 327 0.42 -7.78 5.07
CA SER A 327 1.39 -8.67 5.69
C SER A 327 2.52 -7.87 6.35
N THR A 328 3.26 -8.54 7.23
CA THR A 328 4.45 -7.96 7.86
C THR A 328 5.53 -7.61 6.83
N LEU A 329 5.70 -8.46 5.81
CA LEU A 329 6.64 -8.24 4.71
C LEU A 329 6.31 -6.96 3.92
N ASP A 330 5.02 -6.67 3.71
CA ASP A 330 4.57 -5.44 3.04
C ASP A 330 5.07 -4.20 3.79
N LEU A 331 5.00 -4.20 5.12
CA LEU A 331 5.44 -3.08 5.95
C LEU A 331 6.96 -2.93 5.94
N ILE A 332 7.69 -4.04 6.07
CA ILE A 332 9.17 -4.03 6.03
C ILE A 332 9.65 -3.42 4.71
N ASN A 333 9.16 -3.93 3.58
CA ASN A 333 9.62 -3.46 2.27
C ASN A 333 9.14 -2.02 1.97
N THR A 334 7.99 -1.62 2.49
CA THR A 334 7.55 -0.22 2.46
C THR A 334 8.51 0.71 3.23
N VAL A 335 8.94 0.30 4.43
CA VAL A 335 9.89 1.09 5.23
C VAL A 335 11.27 1.13 4.57
N LYS A 336 11.74 0.01 4.00
CA LYS A 336 13.00 -0.03 3.22
C LYS A 336 12.98 0.97 2.07
N TYR A 337 11.93 0.93 1.23
CA TYR A 337 11.77 1.87 0.13
C TYR A 337 11.70 3.33 0.63
N LEU A 338 11.02 3.59 1.75
CA LEU A 338 10.96 4.93 2.35
C LEU A 338 12.35 5.45 2.74
N ILE A 339 13.18 4.58 3.34
CA ILE A 339 14.56 4.92 3.70
C ILE A 339 15.40 5.16 2.44
N ASP A 340 15.25 4.31 1.42
CA ASP A 340 15.92 4.47 0.12
C ASP A 340 15.53 5.77 -0.59
N LEU A 341 14.26 6.18 -0.50
CA LEU A 341 13.79 7.47 -1.00
C LEU A 341 14.49 8.63 -0.27
N ARG A 342 14.61 8.56 1.06
CA ARG A 342 15.30 9.60 1.84
C ARG A 342 16.77 9.74 1.46
N TYR A 343 17.45 8.63 1.17
CA TYR A 343 18.84 8.63 0.71
C TYR A 343 19.00 8.92 -0.78
N GLY A 344 17.90 9.18 -1.50
CA GLY A 344 17.92 9.51 -2.94
C GLY A 344 18.22 8.32 -3.86
N ARG A 345 18.14 7.08 -3.35
CA ARG A 345 18.29 5.85 -4.15
C ARG A 345 17.01 5.51 -4.92
N GLU A 346 15.86 5.90 -4.37
CA GLU A 346 14.55 5.73 -4.99
C GLU A 346 13.87 7.07 -5.31
N LYS A 347 12.87 7.03 -6.20
CA LYS A 347 12.11 8.22 -6.62
C LYS A 347 10.75 8.31 -5.92
N LYS A 348 10.31 9.55 -5.68
CA LYS A 348 8.95 9.86 -5.21
C LYS A 348 7.93 9.57 -6.31
N ASP A 349 6.69 9.32 -5.91
CA ASP A 349 5.59 9.09 -6.84
C ASP A 349 4.98 10.41 -7.32
N ASP A 350 4.62 10.43 -8.60
CA ASP A 350 3.81 11.50 -9.17
C ASP A 350 2.32 11.24 -8.90
N ILE A 351 1.66 12.22 -8.28
CA ILE A 351 0.24 12.17 -7.89
C ILE A 351 -0.71 12.37 -9.09
N ALA A 352 -0.25 13.05 -10.15
CA ALA A 352 -1.01 13.30 -11.36
C ALA A 352 -0.93 12.13 -12.35
N TYR A 353 0.13 11.33 -12.28
CA TYR A 353 0.35 10.18 -13.15
C TYR A 353 -0.83 9.19 -13.17
N LEU A 354 -1.29 8.82 -14.38
CA LEU A 354 -2.45 7.94 -14.54
C LEU A 354 -2.21 6.50 -14.12
N GLY A 355 -0.98 6.01 -14.07
CA GLY A 355 -0.69 4.70 -13.47
C GLY A 355 -1.01 4.64 -11.97
N ASN A 356 -1.19 5.81 -11.35
CA ASN A 356 -1.60 5.96 -9.95
C ASN A 356 -3.09 6.23 -9.77
N ARG A 357 -3.88 6.33 -10.85
CA ARG A 357 -5.30 6.63 -10.81
C ARG A 357 -6.11 5.60 -11.59
N ARG A 358 -7.31 5.30 -11.10
CA ARG A 358 -8.21 4.36 -11.75
C ARG A 358 -9.63 4.89 -11.82
N ILE A 359 -10.37 4.40 -12.79
CA ILE A 359 -11.79 4.64 -12.93
C ILE A 359 -12.55 3.64 -12.06
N ARG A 360 -13.41 4.15 -11.18
CA ARG A 360 -14.52 3.40 -10.63
C ARG A 360 -15.73 3.57 -11.54
N ALA A 361 -16.08 2.49 -12.23
CA ALA A 361 -17.26 2.44 -13.06
C ALA A 361 -18.54 2.36 -12.19
N VAL A 362 -19.69 2.61 -12.82
CA VAL A 362 -21.01 2.57 -12.16
C VAL A 362 -21.25 1.24 -11.44
N GLY A 363 -20.83 0.11 -12.03
CA GLY A 363 -20.97 -1.22 -11.43
C GLY A 363 -20.26 -1.34 -10.08
N GLU A 364 -18.99 -0.94 -10.02
CA GLU A 364 -18.20 -0.97 -8.77
C GLU A 364 -18.77 -0.02 -7.71
N LEU A 365 -19.19 1.18 -8.12
CA LEU A 365 -19.81 2.15 -7.20
C LEU A 365 -21.08 1.57 -6.57
N LEU A 366 -21.94 0.93 -7.38
CA LEU A 366 -23.16 0.29 -6.91
C LEU A 366 -22.87 -0.95 -6.07
N GLU A 367 -21.89 -1.77 -6.44
CA GLU A 367 -21.47 -2.93 -5.66
C GLU A 367 -21.03 -2.51 -4.25
N ASN A 368 -20.27 -1.43 -4.14
CA ASN A 368 -19.84 -0.89 -2.85
C ASN A 368 -21.03 -0.47 -1.98
N GLN A 369 -22.04 0.20 -2.56
CA GLN A 369 -23.26 0.56 -1.83
C GLN A 369 -24.08 -0.67 -1.45
N ALA A 370 -24.18 -1.65 -2.34
CA ALA A 370 -24.86 -2.91 -2.06
C ALA A 370 -24.18 -3.65 -0.90
N ARG A 371 -22.84 -3.69 -0.88
CA ARG A 371 -22.05 -4.30 0.20
C ARG A 371 -22.30 -3.62 1.54
N VAL A 372 -22.39 -2.28 1.58
CA VAL A 372 -22.77 -1.53 2.79
C VAL A 372 -24.18 -1.90 3.25
N GLY A 373 -25.13 -1.98 2.33
CA GLY A 373 -26.50 -2.41 2.62
C GLY A 373 -26.58 -3.84 3.17
N ILE A 374 -25.82 -4.77 2.57
CA ILE A 374 -25.73 -6.16 3.02
C ILE A 374 -25.09 -6.25 4.40
N ALA A 375 -24.00 -5.52 4.68
CA ALA A 375 -23.37 -5.52 6.01
C ALA A 375 -24.32 -5.02 7.11
N ARG A 376 -25.15 -4.01 6.81
CA ARG A 376 -26.21 -3.55 7.74
C ARG A 376 -27.29 -4.62 7.93
N MET A 377 -27.68 -5.30 6.86
CA MET A 377 -28.66 -6.39 6.90
C MET A 377 -28.12 -7.61 7.67
N GLU A 378 -26.84 -7.96 7.51
CA GLU A 378 -26.14 -9.02 8.23
C GLU A 378 -26.11 -8.72 9.73
N LYS A 379 -25.77 -7.48 10.12
CA LYS A 379 -25.83 -7.06 11.52
C LYS A 379 -27.24 -7.22 12.09
N PHE A 380 -28.25 -6.73 11.37
CA PHE A 380 -29.65 -6.88 11.77
C PHE A 380 -30.04 -8.36 11.94
N PHE A 381 -29.64 -9.22 10.99
CA PHE A 381 -29.86 -10.66 11.06
C PHE A 381 -29.23 -11.27 12.30
N ARG A 382 -27.97 -10.95 12.62
CA ARG A 382 -27.26 -11.44 13.80
C ARG A 382 -27.94 -11.01 15.11
N ASP A 383 -28.32 -9.74 15.18
CA ASP A 383 -29.03 -9.19 16.34
C ASP A 383 -30.38 -9.90 16.53
N ARG A 384 -31.11 -10.19 15.44
CA ARG A 384 -32.38 -10.94 15.48
C ARG A 384 -32.19 -12.39 15.89
N CYS A 385 -31.17 -13.08 15.39
CA CYS A 385 -30.88 -14.46 15.76
C CYS A 385 -30.59 -14.62 17.26
N THR A 386 -30.12 -13.56 17.92
CA THR A 386 -29.84 -13.58 19.37
C THR A 386 -31.11 -13.47 20.21
N VAL A 387 -32.17 -12.87 19.66
CA VAL A 387 -33.42 -12.58 20.38
C VAL A 387 -34.51 -13.62 20.10
N VAL A 388 -34.50 -14.21 18.91
CA VAL A 388 -35.53 -15.14 18.46
C VAL A 388 -35.29 -16.54 19.02
N ASN A 389 -36.36 -17.23 19.41
CA ASN A 389 -36.31 -18.63 19.84
C ASN A 389 -36.13 -19.56 18.62
N PRO A 390 -35.03 -20.36 18.54
CA PRO A 390 -34.81 -21.30 17.44
C PRO A 390 -35.89 -22.40 17.32
N ASP A 391 -36.56 -22.72 18.42
CA ASP A 391 -37.56 -23.80 18.48
C ASP A 391 -38.98 -23.34 18.09
N ASP A 392 -39.17 -22.06 17.72
CA ASP A 392 -40.47 -21.55 17.28
C ASP A 392 -40.82 -22.11 15.89
N PRO A 393 -41.85 -22.98 15.76
CA PRO A 393 -42.24 -23.57 14.48
C PRO A 393 -42.81 -22.56 13.47
N ASN A 394 -43.16 -21.34 13.91
CA ASN A 394 -43.63 -20.28 13.02
C ASN A 394 -42.51 -19.41 12.45
N LEU A 395 -41.28 -19.55 12.95
CA LEU A 395 -40.15 -18.75 12.51
C LEU A 395 -39.78 -19.10 11.07
N LYS A 396 -39.82 -18.10 10.17
CA LYS A 396 -39.37 -18.26 8.78
C LYS A 396 -38.09 -17.47 8.54
N PRO A 397 -37.20 -17.93 7.64
CA PRO A 397 -35.97 -17.20 7.30
C PRO A 397 -36.20 -15.75 6.84
N GLN A 398 -37.34 -15.47 6.20
CA GLN A 398 -37.73 -14.11 5.78
C GLN A 398 -37.92 -13.13 6.95
N ASP A 399 -38.29 -13.62 8.15
CA ASP A 399 -38.55 -12.77 9.33
C ASP A 399 -37.27 -12.27 9.99
N LEU A 400 -36.13 -12.86 9.60
CA LEU A 400 -34.78 -12.51 10.05
C LEU A 400 -34.08 -11.53 9.09
N LEU A 401 -34.65 -11.29 7.90
CA LEU A 401 -34.06 -10.45 6.87
C LEU A 401 -34.87 -9.18 6.64
N ASN A 402 -34.19 -8.06 6.40
CA ASN A 402 -34.84 -6.81 6.04
C ASN A 402 -34.20 -6.21 4.77
N PRO A 403 -34.81 -6.38 3.59
CA PRO A 403 -34.24 -5.92 2.33
C PRO A 403 -34.16 -4.38 2.23
N ARG A 404 -34.83 -3.64 3.11
CA ARG A 404 -34.77 -2.17 3.12
C ARG A 404 -33.37 -1.64 3.38
N TYR A 405 -32.51 -2.37 4.08
CA TYR A 405 -31.12 -1.95 4.29
C TYR A 405 -30.33 -1.90 2.98
N LEU A 406 -30.58 -2.85 2.08
CA LEU A 406 -29.98 -2.89 0.76
C LEU A 406 -30.58 -1.82 -0.16
N THR A 407 -31.91 -1.81 -0.30
CA THR A 407 -32.57 -0.89 -1.23
C THR A 407 -32.39 0.57 -0.84
N SER A 408 -32.45 0.91 0.46
CA SER A 408 -32.21 2.28 0.93
C SER A 408 -30.80 2.75 0.61
N SER A 409 -29.77 1.91 0.81
CA SER A 409 -28.37 2.27 0.52
C SER A 409 -28.16 2.57 -0.97
N ILE A 410 -28.78 1.79 -1.86
CA ILE A 410 -28.71 2.00 -3.30
C ILE A 410 -29.48 3.27 -3.70
N TYR A 411 -30.70 3.47 -3.18
CA TYR A 411 -31.50 4.65 -3.50
C TYR A 411 -30.87 5.95 -2.99
N GLU A 412 -30.26 5.95 -1.82
CA GLU A 412 -29.54 7.10 -1.27
C GLU A 412 -28.42 7.54 -2.22
N PHE A 413 -27.64 6.59 -2.74
CA PHE A 413 -26.62 6.87 -3.73
C PHE A 413 -27.19 7.38 -5.06
N LEU A 414 -28.23 6.75 -5.60
CA LEU A 414 -28.80 7.13 -6.89
C LEU A 414 -29.54 8.47 -6.86
N LYS A 415 -30.16 8.84 -5.74
CA LYS A 415 -30.95 10.08 -5.60
C LYS A 415 -30.12 11.25 -5.07
N GLY A 416 -29.21 11.01 -4.13
CA GLY A 416 -28.46 12.06 -3.43
C GLY A 416 -26.97 12.10 -3.76
N GLY A 417 -26.43 11.12 -4.48
CA GLY A 417 -25.00 11.04 -4.78
C GLY A 417 -24.57 12.09 -5.81
N THR A 418 -23.43 12.74 -5.56
CA THR A 418 -22.84 13.76 -6.45
C THR A 418 -22.47 13.25 -7.85
N LEU A 419 -22.25 11.94 -7.97
CA LEU A 419 -21.96 11.24 -9.23
C LEU A 419 -23.24 10.87 -9.99
N SER A 420 -24.40 10.88 -9.33
CA SER A 420 -25.70 10.64 -9.95
C SER A 420 -26.30 11.98 -10.40
N GLN A 421 -26.11 12.29 -11.67
CA GLN A 421 -26.50 13.57 -12.27
C GLN A 421 -27.62 13.37 -13.28
N TYR A 422 -28.45 14.39 -13.45
CA TYR A 422 -29.40 14.44 -14.57
C TYR A 422 -28.64 14.41 -15.89
N LEU A 423 -29.08 13.55 -16.80
CA LEU A 423 -28.45 13.44 -18.10
C LEU A 423 -28.70 14.73 -18.90
N ASP A 424 -27.60 15.36 -19.29
CA ASP A 424 -27.59 16.41 -20.31
C ASP A 424 -28.07 15.85 -21.66
N ASN A 425 -29.29 16.21 -22.02
CA ASN A 425 -30.00 15.75 -23.21
C ASN A 425 -30.23 16.89 -24.22
N ALA A 426 -29.42 17.96 -24.19
CA ALA A 426 -29.56 19.06 -25.13
C ALA A 426 -29.45 18.60 -26.59
N ASN A 427 -28.54 17.67 -26.87
CA ASN A 427 -28.39 17.00 -28.17
C ASN A 427 -27.72 15.62 -27.98
N PRO A 428 -27.67 14.76 -29.02
CA PRO A 428 -27.05 13.43 -28.92
C PRO A 428 -25.57 13.46 -28.54
N LEU A 429 -24.82 14.48 -28.96
CA LEU A 429 -23.42 14.63 -28.61
C LEU A 429 -23.25 14.91 -27.12
N SER A 430 -24.02 15.85 -26.55
CA SER A 430 -24.02 16.15 -25.10
C SER A 430 -24.36 14.91 -24.27
N ALA A 431 -25.35 14.12 -24.69
CA ALA A 431 -25.70 12.89 -24.00
C ALA A 431 -24.58 11.84 -24.06
N LEU A 432 -23.88 11.74 -25.19
CA LEU A 432 -22.76 10.83 -25.39
C LEU A 432 -21.52 11.24 -24.57
N THR A 433 -21.11 12.51 -24.63
CA THR A 433 -19.96 13.03 -23.89
C THR A 433 -20.18 12.96 -22.39
N HIS A 434 -21.39 13.26 -21.92
CA HIS A 434 -21.73 13.15 -20.50
C HIS A 434 -21.61 11.70 -19.98
N LYS A 435 -21.97 10.69 -20.79
CA LYS A 435 -21.78 9.27 -20.40
C LYS A 435 -20.31 8.86 -20.37
N ARG A 436 -19.45 9.51 -21.15
CA ARG A 436 -17.99 9.26 -21.22
C ARG A 436 -17.17 10.12 -20.25
N ARG A 437 -17.84 11.00 -19.49
CA ARG A 437 -17.22 11.93 -18.55
C ARG A 437 -16.60 11.20 -17.36
N LEU A 438 -15.46 11.71 -16.92
CA LEU A 438 -14.74 11.32 -15.72
C LEU A 438 -14.82 12.46 -14.71
N SER A 439 -15.06 12.12 -13.44
CA SER A 439 -15.08 13.07 -12.34
C SER A 439 -14.08 12.67 -11.27
N ALA A 440 -13.12 13.54 -10.95
CA ALA A 440 -12.24 13.39 -9.79
C ALA A 440 -12.96 13.71 -8.46
N LEU A 441 -14.18 14.25 -8.53
CA LEU A 441 -14.99 14.64 -7.39
C LEU A 441 -15.80 13.46 -6.83
N GLY A 442 -16.30 13.62 -5.61
CA GLY A 442 -17.22 12.68 -4.97
C GLY A 442 -16.59 11.86 -3.84
N PRO A 443 -17.32 10.87 -3.29
CA PRO A 443 -16.86 10.09 -2.15
C PRO A 443 -15.52 9.41 -2.41
N GLY A 444 -14.54 9.61 -1.52
CA GLY A 444 -13.18 9.05 -1.68
C GLY A 444 -12.31 9.71 -2.76
N GLY A 445 -12.87 10.66 -3.53
CA GLY A 445 -12.15 11.50 -4.47
C GLY A 445 -11.69 12.81 -3.85
N LEU A 446 -11.50 13.82 -4.71
CA LEU A 446 -11.07 15.15 -4.31
C LEU A 446 -12.26 16.08 -4.09
N THR A 447 -12.07 17.11 -3.27
CA THR A 447 -12.93 18.29 -3.24
C THR A 447 -12.28 19.42 -4.03
N ARG A 448 -13.07 20.41 -4.48
CA ARG A 448 -12.58 21.56 -5.24
C ARG A 448 -11.47 22.33 -4.53
N GLU A 449 -11.57 22.45 -3.21
CA GLU A 449 -10.61 23.15 -2.33
C GLU A 449 -9.34 22.34 -2.07
N SER A 450 -9.47 21.01 -1.98
CA SER A 450 -8.34 20.11 -1.73
C SER A 450 -7.51 19.80 -2.99
N ALA A 451 -8.07 20.06 -4.17
CA ALA A 451 -7.43 19.73 -5.43
C ALA A 451 -6.30 20.71 -5.75
N LYS A 452 -5.06 20.22 -5.62
CA LYS A 452 -3.86 20.97 -5.95
C LYS A 452 -3.74 21.25 -7.45
N PHE A 453 -2.89 22.22 -7.80
CA PHE A 453 -2.64 22.61 -9.18
C PHE A 453 -2.16 21.43 -10.04
N GLU A 454 -1.23 20.61 -9.54
CA GLU A 454 -0.63 19.50 -10.31
C GLU A 454 -1.67 18.46 -10.73
N ILE A 455 -2.79 18.36 -10.00
CA ILE A 455 -3.88 17.44 -10.31
C ILE A 455 -4.80 17.98 -11.41
N ARG A 456 -4.94 19.30 -11.49
CA ARG A 456 -5.78 19.97 -12.49
C ARG A 456 -5.07 20.11 -13.83
N ASP A 457 -3.74 20.08 -13.81
CA ASP A 457 -2.90 20.23 -14.98
C ASP A 457 -2.94 18.98 -15.89
N VAL A 458 -2.50 19.16 -17.14
CA VAL A 458 -2.42 18.09 -18.14
C VAL A 458 -1.10 17.33 -17.94
N HIS A 459 -1.20 16.06 -17.55
CA HIS A 459 -0.04 15.19 -17.41
C HIS A 459 0.27 14.42 -18.72
N PRO A 460 1.53 14.18 -19.11
CA PRO A 460 1.88 13.43 -20.33
C PRO A 460 1.19 12.06 -20.45
N SER A 461 0.99 11.36 -19.32
CA SER A 461 0.27 10.08 -19.31
C SER A 461 -1.19 10.17 -19.76
N HIS A 462 -1.78 11.37 -19.83
CA HIS A 462 -3.13 11.59 -20.37
C HIS A 462 -3.20 11.28 -21.88
N TYR A 463 -2.06 11.27 -22.57
CA TYR A 463 -1.98 10.98 -24.00
C TYR A 463 -2.72 9.69 -24.35
N GLY A 464 -3.64 9.78 -25.31
CA GLY A 464 -4.45 8.65 -25.75
C GLY A 464 -5.52 8.18 -24.76
N ARG A 465 -5.65 8.80 -23.57
CA ARG A 465 -6.47 8.32 -22.44
C ARG A 465 -7.52 9.33 -21.98
N ILE A 466 -7.08 10.54 -21.64
CA ILE A 466 -7.92 11.66 -21.21
C ILE A 466 -7.71 12.80 -22.20
N CYS A 467 -8.82 13.35 -22.70
CA CYS A 467 -8.78 14.49 -23.61
C CYS A 467 -8.24 15.73 -22.89
N PRO A 468 -7.20 16.39 -23.44
CA PRO A 468 -6.65 17.60 -22.84
C PRO A 468 -7.50 18.85 -23.09
N ILE A 469 -8.45 18.79 -24.04
CA ILE A 469 -9.27 19.93 -24.48
C ILE A 469 -10.63 19.93 -23.78
N GLU A 470 -11.32 18.78 -23.75
CA GLU A 470 -12.69 18.70 -23.23
C GLU A 470 -12.73 18.65 -21.69
N THR A 471 -12.82 19.82 -21.07
CA THR A 471 -13.04 20.03 -19.63
C THR A 471 -13.91 21.28 -19.44
N PRO A 472 -14.83 21.33 -18.45
CA PRO A 472 -15.56 22.55 -18.16
C PRO A 472 -14.62 23.64 -17.64
N GLU A 473 -14.91 24.88 -18.01
CA GLU A 473 -14.23 26.06 -17.48
C GLU A 473 -14.59 26.34 -16.00
N GLY A 474 -13.82 27.22 -15.37
CA GLY A 474 -14.07 27.69 -14.02
C GLY A 474 -13.61 26.70 -12.95
N GLN A 475 -14.40 26.54 -11.88
CA GLN A 475 -13.95 25.81 -10.68
C GLN A 475 -13.67 24.32 -10.91
N ASN A 476 -14.27 23.71 -11.93
CA ASN A 476 -14.16 22.28 -12.22
C ASN A 476 -13.09 21.95 -13.27
N ILE A 477 -12.33 22.93 -13.76
CA ILE A 477 -11.26 22.71 -14.74
C ILE A 477 -10.26 21.67 -14.23
N GLY A 478 -9.98 20.66 -15.07
CA GLY A 478 -9.10 19.53 -14.77
C GLY A 478 -9.66 18.51 -13.77
N LEU A 479 -10.78 18.81 -13.09
CA LEU A 479 -11.44 17.89 -12.16
C LEU A 479 -12.54 17.07 -12.82
N VAL A 480 -13.09 17.60 -13.90
CA VAL A 480 -14.05 16.90 -14.75
C VAL A 480 -13.42 16.82 -16.13
N THR A 481 -13.16 15.62 -16.60
CA THR A 481 -12.48 15.39 -17.87
C THR A 481 -13.26 14.39 -18.73
N SER A 482 -12.82 14.19 -19.96
CA SER A 482 -13.47 13.28 -20.90
C SER A 482 -12.49 12.22 -21.40
N LEU A 483 -12.98 11.00 -21.61
CA LEU A 483 -12.20 9.95 -22.26
C LEU A 483 -11.93 10.31 -23.72
N THR A 484 -10.73 9.99 -24.22
CA THR A 484 -10.43 10.09 -25.65
C THR A 484 -11.25 9.09 -26.48
N VAL A 485 -11.21 9.19 -27.81
CA VAL A 485 -11.99 8.35 -28.72
C VAL A 485 -11.77 6.85 -28.49
N TYR A 486 -10.51 6.40 -28.43
CA TYR A 486 -10.17 4.97 -28.36
C TYR A 486 -9.84 4.46 -26.95
N ALA A 487 -9.83 5.35 -25.94
CA ALA A 487 -9.57 4.94 -24.56
C ALA A 487 -10.61 3.93 -24.05
N GLN A 488 -10.10 2.92 -23.34
CA GLN A 488 -10.90 1.89 -22.68
C GLN A 488 -10.40 1.68 -21.25
N THR A 489 -11.12 0.89 -20.46
CA THR A 489 -10.69 0.48 -19.11
C THR A 489 -10.33 -1.00 -19.10
N ASN A 490 -9.20 -1.36 -18.50
CA ASN A 490 -8.87 -2.77 -18.24
C ASN A 490 -9.63 -3.33 -17.03
N GLU A 491 -9.41 -4.61 -16.71
CA GLU A 491 -10.06 -5.31 -15.58
C GLU A 491 -9.80 -4.68 -14.20
N TYR A 492 -8.70 -3.91 -14.08
CA TYR A 492 -8.30 -3.20 -12.86
C TYR A 492 -8.85 -1.77 -12.80
N GLY A 493 -9.54 -1.31 -13.83
CA GLY A 493 -10.07 0.04 -13.95
C GLY A 493 -9.04 1.10 -14.36
N PHE A 494 -7.84 0.72 -14.79
CA PHE A 494 -6.89 1.67 -15.39
C PHE A 494 -7.31 1.99 -16.82
N ILE A 495 -7.03 3.23 -17.24
CA ILE A 495 -7.32 3.66 -18.60
C ILE A 495 -6.21 3.16 -19.52
N VAL A 496 -6.59 2.39 -20.53
CA VAL A 496 -5.72 1.84 -21.56
C VAL A 496 -5.99 2.50 -22.89
N THR A 497 -4.97 2.59 -23.72
CA THR A 497 -5.05 3.15 -25.07
C THR A 497 -4.40 2.19 -26.07
N PRO A 498 -4.96 2.05 -27.29
CA PRO A 498 -4.45 1.10 -28.27
C PRO A 498 -3.23 1.64 -29.02
N TYR A 499 -2.27 0.75 -29.27
CA TYR A 499 -1.09 1.00 -30.10
C TYR A 499 -0.85 -0.15 -31.08
N ARG A 500 -0.30 0.15 -32.27
CA ARG A 500 0.16 -0.85 -33.23
C ARG A 500 1.55 -1.33 -32.85
N ARG A 501 1.78 -2.64 -32.82
CA ARG A 501 3.11 -3.20 -32.57
C ARG A 501 4.04 -2.93 -33.74
N VAL A 502 5.27 -2.52 -33.45
CA VAL A 502 6.33 -2.27 -34.43
C VAL A 502 7.45 -3.29 -34.24
N GLU A 503 7.80 -3.98 -35.33
CA GLU A 503 8.88 -4.96 -35.34
C GLU A 503 9.92 -4.60 -36.39
N LYS A 504 11.16 -4.37 -35.96
CA LYS A 504 12.28 -4.04 -36.86
C LYS A 504 11.95 -2.90 -37.84
N GLY A 505 11.30 -1.84 -37.35
CA GLY A 505 10.89 -0.68 -38.16
C GLY A 505 9.64 -0.88 -39.02
N LYS A 506 8.96 -2.04 -38.94
CA LYS A 506 7.68 -2.30 -39.62
C LYS A 506 6.51 -2.25 -38.64
N ALA A 507 5.55 -1.35 -38.88
CA ALA A 507 4.29 -1.30 -38.16
C ALA A 507 3.37 -2.44 -38.60
N THR A 508 3.00 -3.30 -37.65
CA THR A 508 2.12 -4.45 -37.86
C THR A 508 0.64 -4.08 -37.69
N ASP A 509 -0.26 -4.98 -38.08
CA ASP A 509 -1.70 -4.83 -37.84
C ASP A 509 -2.16 -5.32 -36.47
N VAL A 510 -1.21 -5.80 -35.65
CA VAL A 510 -1.48 -6.22 -34.27
C VAL A 510 -1.63 -4.98 -33.40
N VAL A 511 -2.81 -4.82 -32.82
CA VAL A 511 -3.13 -3.73 -31.88
C VAL A 511 -3.12 -4.27 -30.46
N GLU A 512 -2.35 -3.62 -29.59
CA GLU A 512 -2.25 -3.94 -28.18
C GLU A 512 -2.64 -2.72 -27.33
N TYR A 513 -3.41 -2.96 -26.26
CA TYR A 513 -3.85 -1.89 -25.36
C TYR A 513 -2.90 -1.79 -24.19
N LEU A 514 -2.32 -0.60 -23.99
CA LEU A 514 -1.35 -0.37 -22.92
C LEU A 514 -1.90 0.60 -21.87
N ALA A 515 -1.77 0.23 -20.60
CA ALA A 515 -1.95 1.13 -19.46
C ALA A 515 -0.77 2.10 -19.35
N ALA A 516 -0.95 3.18 -18.59
CA ALA A 516 0.09 4.20 -18.44
C ALA A 516 1.41 3.61 -17.89
N TYR A 517 1.35 2.68 -16.93
CA TYR A 517 2.52 2.05 -16.32
C TYR A 517 3.21 1.02 -17.23
N GLU A 518 2.49 0.46 -18.21
CA GLU A 518 3.07 -0.42 -19.22
C GLU A 518 3.80 0.41 -20.28
N GLU A 519 3.21 1.56 -20.65
CA GLU A 519 3.74 2.51 -21.64
C GLU A 519 5.17 2.96 -21.34
N GLU A 520 5.51 3.19 -20.07
CA GLU A 520 6.84 3.68 -19.67
C GLU A 520 8.00 2.72 -20.00
N ASN A 521 7.69 1.45 -20.28
CA ASN A 521 8.68 0.43 -20.63
C ASN A 521 9.03 0.43 -22.13
N PHE A 522 8.26 1.14 -22.96
CA PHE A 522 8.36 1.06 -24.41
C PHE A 522 8.61 2.42 -25.05
N VAL A 523 9.33 2.40 -26.18
CA VAL A 523 9.49 3.57 -27.04
C VAL A 523 8.32 3.60 -28.03
N ILE A 524 7.47 4.62 -27.94
CA ILE A 524 6.23 4.71 -28.72
C ILE A 524 6.30 5.87 -29.70
N ALA A 525 6.27 5.55 -31.00
CA ALA A 525 6.25 6.55 -32.05
C ALA A 525 4.89 7.25 -32.15
N GLN A 526 4.94 8.54 -32.48
CA GLN A 526 3.74 9.25 -32.96
C GLN A 526 3.25 8.60 -34.26
N TYR A 527 1.97 8.77 -34.57
CA TYR A 527 1.41 8.35 -35.86
C TYR A 527 2.29 8.87 -37.02
N THR A 528 2.91 7.94 -37.74
CA THR A 528 3.88 8.22 -38.80
C THR A 528 3.46 7.44 -40.06
N PRO A 529 3.52 8.04 -41.26
CA PRO A 529 3.24 7.33 -42.50
C PRO A 529 4.13 6.10 -42.70
N ALA A 530 3.50 4.99 -43.09
CA ALA A 530 4.16 3.73 -43.41
C ALA A 530 3.86 3.33 -44.86
N SER A 531 4.76 2.57 -45.48
CA SER A 531 4.54 1.91 -46.78
C SER A 531 3.42 0.87 -46.71
N GLU A 532 3.00 0.35 -47.87
CA GLU A 532 2.02 -0.75 -47.94
C GLU A 532 2.47 -2.01 -47.18
N GLU A 533 3.78 -2.25 -47.08
CA GLU A 533 4.37 -3.33 -46.29
C GLU A 533 4.57 -2.98 -44.79
N GLY A 534 4.11 -1.81 -44.36
CA GLY A 534 4.20 -1.35 -42.97
C GLY A 534 5.56 -0.73 -42.58
N LEU A 535 6.54 -0.64 -43.49
CA LEU A 535 7.82 0.00 -43.20
C LEU A 535 7.64 1.52 -43.01
N LEU A 536 8.14 2.05 -41.89
CA LEU A 536 8.14 3.48 -41.62
C LEU A 536 9.02 4.21 -42.65
N LEU A 537 8.48 5.24 -43.30
CA LEU A 537 9.13 5.90 -44.44
C LEU A 537 10.27 6.86 -44.04
N SER A 538 10.28 7.31 -42.78
CA SER A 538 11.24 8.30 -42.29
C SER A 538 12.43 7.63 -41.59
N ASP A 539 13.66 8.09 -41.89
CA ASP A 539 14.89 7.62 -41.23
C ASP A 539 14.93 7.93 -39.73
N ARG A 540 14.15 8.93 -39.30
CA ARG A 540 13.99 9.34 -37.91
C ARG A 540 12.54 9.66 -37.63
N VAL A 541 12.06 9.22 -36.48
CA VAL A 541 10.67 9.41 -36.05
C VAL A 541 10.62 10.01 -34.65
N TYR A 542 9.60 10.84 -34.41
CA TYR A 542 9.30 11.33 -33.07
C TYR A 542 8.66 10.21 -32.26
N ALA A 543 9.26 9.92 -31.10
CA ALA A 543 8.76 8.92 -30.18
C ALA A 543 8.77 9.44 -28.74
N ARG A 544 7.96 8.82 -27.90
CA ARG A 544 7.85 9.10 -26.48
C ARG A 544 8.48 7.95 -25.71
N TYR A 545 9.30 8.28 -24.70
CA TYR A 545 9.83 7.31 -23.76
C TYR A 545 9.91 7.94 -22.37
N LYS A 546 9.30 7.31 -21.36
CA LYS A 546 9.25 7.80 -19.96
C LYS A 546 8.82 9.27 -19.84
N ASN A 547 7.77 9.64 -20.57
CA ASN A 547 7.20 10.99 -20.66
C ASN A 547 8.04 12.04 -21.41
N ASP A 548 9.22 11.68 -21.93
CA ASP A 548 10.04 12.57 -22.75
C ASP A 548 9.85 12.31 -24.25
N ILE A 549 9.83 13.38 -25.04
CA ILE A 549 9.82 13.31 -26.51
C ILE A 549 11.26 13.20 -27.01
N GLN A 550 11.52 12.19 -27.83
CA GLN A 550 12.83 11.86 -28.37
C GLN A 550 12.74 11.63 -29.89
N ILE A 551 13.85 11.84 -30.59
CA ILE A 551 13.97 11.50 -32.01
C ILE A 551 14.78 10.22 -32.12
N VAL A 552 14.15 9.14 -32.58
CA VAL A 552 14.73 7.80 -32.63
C VAL A 552 14.72 7.23 -34.04
N ARG A 553 15.50 6.18 -34.27
CA ARG A 553 15.42 5.41 -35.51
C ARG A 553 14.23 4.45 -35.48
N PRO A 554 13.62 4.11 -36.64
CA PRO A 554 12.51 3.16 -36.72
C PRO A 554 12.75 1.83 -36.01
N GLU A 555 13.99 1.33 -35.97
CA GLU A 555 14.32 0.04 -35.33
C GLU A 555 14.25 0.07 -33.81
N GLN A 556 14.28 1.27 -33.21
CA GLN A 556 14.18 1.46 -31.76
C GLN A 556 12.72 1.57 -31.28
N VAL A 557 11.78 1.70 -32.21
CA VAL A 557 10.35 1.85 -31.93
C VAL A 557 9.74 0.48 -31.63
N HIS A 558 9.00 0.40 -30.53
CA HIS A 558 8.28 -0.81 -30.13
C HIS A 558 6.80 -0.74 -30.51
N TYR A 559 6.21 0.46 -30.42
CA TYR A 559 4.80 0.70 -30.70
C TYR A 559 4.59 2.01 -31.45
N MET A 560 3.46 2.14 -32.14
CA MET A 560 3.04 3.37 -32.82
C MET A 560 1.57 3.65 -32.54
N ASP A 561 1.21 4.94 -32.45
CA ASP A 561 -0.17 5.41 -32.38
C ASP A 561 -1.06 4.78 -33.48
N VAL A 562 -2.30 4.39 -33.14
CA VAL A 562 -3.24 3.80 -34.12
C VAL A 562 -3.84 4.85 -35.05
N SER A 563 -4.00 6.09 -34.57
CA SER A 563 -4.70 7.15 -35.27
C SER A 563 -4.32 8.52 -34.68
N PRO A 564 -4.19 9.58 -35.49
CA PRO A 564 -4.03 10.94 -34.98
C PRO A 564 -5.15 11.40 -34.05
N ARG A 565 -6.37 10.84 -34.22
CA ARG A 565 -7.55 11.20 -33.40
C ARG A 565 -7.55 10.57 -32.01
N GLN A 566 -6.57 9.72 -31.69
CA GLN A 566 -6.55 9.02 -30.41
C GLN A 566 -6.35 9.93 -29.19
N VAL A 567 -5.82 11.14 -29.39
CA VAL A 567 -5.44 12.07 -28.32
C VAL A 567 -6.59 12.97 -27.86
N ILE A 568 -7.68 13.02 -28.62
CA ILE A 568 -8.83 13.90 -28.37
C ILE A 568 -10.09 13.09 -28.04
N SER A 569 -11.10 13.75 -27.49
CA SER A 569 -12.42 13.17 -27.20
C SER A 569 -13.31 13.13 -28.43
N VAL A 570 -14.49 12.52 -28.27
CA VAL A 570 -15.49 12.41 -29.33
C VAL A 570 -15.97 13.78 -29.80
N SER A 571 -16.24 14.72 -28.89
CA SER A 571 -16.67 16.09 -29.25
C SER A 571 -15.57 16.86 -29.97
N ALA A 572 -14.37 16.93 -29.38
CA ALA A 572 -13.24 17.63 -29.98
C ALA A 572 -12.86 17.05 -31.36
N SER A 573 -13.07 15.75 -31.59
CA SER A 573 -12.82 15.11 -32.89
C SER A 573 -13.76 15.54 -34.03
N LEU A 574 -14.84 16.25 -33.70
CA LEU A 574 -15.79 16.79 -34.68
C LEU A 574 -15.47 18.25 -35.07
N ILE A 575 -14.52 18.89 -34.39
CA ILE A 575 -14.06 20.25 -34.73
C ILE A 575 -13.18 20.15 -35.99
N PRO A 576 -13.59 20.74 -37.12
CA PRO A 576 -12.76 20.75 -38.32
C PRO A 576 -11.57 21.69 -38.13
N PHE A 577 -10.41 21.31 -38.66
CA PHE A 577 -9.19 22.12 -38.59
C PHE A 577 -8.73 22.48 -37.16
N LEU A 578 -8.99 21.57 -36.20
CA LEU A 578 -8.61 21.73 -34.79
C LEU A 578 -7.12 22.06 -34.62
N GLU A 579 -6.26 21.56 -35.51
CA GLU A 579 -4.83 21.85 -35.56
C GLU A 579 -4.47 23.32 -35.80
N HIS A 580 -5.43 24.14 -36.24
CA HIS A 580 -5.26 25.57 -36.50
C HIS A 580 -5.86 26.46 -35.41
N ASP A 581 -6.57 25.86 -34.45
CA ASP A 581 -7.21 26.58 -33.35
C ASP A 581 -6.33 26.63 -32.10
N ASP A 582 -6.41 27.73 -31.37
CA ASP A 582 -5.82 27.82 -30.03
C ASP A 582 -6.54 26.85 -29.07
N ALA A 583 -5.78 26.19 -28.19
CA ALA A 583 -6.31 25.18 -27.28
C ALA A 583 -7.44 25.71 -26.38
N ASN A 584 -7.41 26.99 -25.97
CA ASN A 584 -8.48 27.56 -25.16
C ASN A 584 -9.74 27.81 -25.99
N ARG A 585 -9.59 28.19 -27.26
CA ARG A 585 -10.73 28.34 -28.19
C ARG A 585 -11.36 26.99 -28.51
N ALA A 586 -10.54 25.97 -28.70
CA ALA A 586 -10.99 24.60 -28.87
C ALA A 586 -11.71 24.04 -27.63
N LEU A 587 -11.35 24.48 -26.42
CA LEU A 587 -12.03 24.12 -25.18
C LEU A 587 -13.40 24.79 -25.06
N MET A 588 -13.51 26.05 -25.52
CA MET A 588 -14.76 26.81 -25.51
C MET A 588 -15.80 26.29 -26.52
N GLY A 589 -15.34 25.77 -27.66
CA GLY A 589 -16.17 25.24 -28.75
C GLY A 589 -16.65 23.83 -28.45
#